data_AF-A0A8X6PCN6-F1
#
_entry.id   AF-A0A8X6PCN6-F1
#
_cell.length_a   1.000
_cell.length_b   1.000
_cell.length_c   1.000
_cell.angle_alpha   90.00
_cell.angle_beta   90.00
_cell.angle_gamma   90.00
#
_symmetry.space_group_name_H-M   'P 1'
#
loop_
_entity.id
_entity.type
_entity.pdbx_description
1 polymer ?
#
loop_
_entity_poly.entity_id
_entity_poly.type
_entity_poly.pdbx_seq_one_letter_code
_entity_poly.pdbx_strand_id
1 'polypeptide(L)'
;MGSSAFEVLSAFYKDYKTNTPQKIKIIDAYLLYILLTGINQFLYCCLVGTFPFNSFLSGFISSVASFVLGVCLRLQVNPLNTSHLCEMTPQVSNIYFK
;
A
#
# COMPACT_ATOMS: atom_id res chain seq x y z
N MET A 1 -36.06 1.58 -0.26
CA MET A 1 -35.29 1.20 0.94
C MET A 1 -33.83 1.44 0.61
N GLY A 2 -33.25 2.51 1.15
CA GLY A 2 -31.85 2.85 0.88
C GLY A 2 -30.95 1.80 1.51
N SER A 3 -30.09 1.18 0.71
CA SER A 3 -29.08 0.25 1.19
C SER A 3 -28.26 0.96 2.27
N SER A 4 -28.35 0.47 3.51
CA SER A 4 -27.59 1.06 4.61
C SER A 4 -26.10 1.00 4.26
N ALA A 5 -25.36 2.08 4.50
CA ALA A 5 -23.93 2.14 4.21
C ALA A 5 -23.16 0.96 4.85
N PHE A 6 -23.63 0.50 6.02
CA PHE A 6 -23.14 -0.71 6.68
C PHE A 6 -23.34 -2.00 5.87
N GLU A 7 -24.47 -2.15 5.19
CA GLU A 7 -24.78 -3.35 4.41
C GLU A 7 -23.91 -3.41 3.16
N VAL A 8 -23.75 -2.26 2.48
CA VAL A 8 -22.83 -2.09 1.35
C VAL A 8 -21.39 -2.35 1.79
N LEU A 9 -20.95 -1.76 2.91
CA LEU A 9 -19.60 -1.95 3.45
C LEU A 9 -19.34 -3.43 3.82
N SER A 10 -20.34 -4.11 4.40
CA SER A 10 -20.23 -5.53 4.76
C SER A 10 -20.14 -6.43 3.53
N ALA A 11 -20.91 -6.12 2.47
CA ALA A 11 -20.86 -6.83 1.20
C ALA A 11 -19.50 -6.65 0.53
N PHE A 12 -19.01 -5.41 0.42
CA PHE A 12 -17.68 -5.10 -0.10
C PHE A 12 -16.56 -5.78 0.70
N TYR A 13 -16.63 -5.78 2.03
CA TYR A 13 -15.64 -6.44 2.88
C TYR A 13 -15.64 -7.97 2.68
N LYS A 14 -16.82 -8.58 2.56
CA LYS A 14 -16.97 -10.02 2.33
C LYS A 14 -16.45 -10.42 0.95
N ASP A 15 -16.73 -9.61 -0.07
CA ASP A 15 -16.24 -9.80 -1.43
C ASP A 15 -14.71 -9.63 -1.52
N TYR A 16 -14.18 -8.57 -0.89
CA TYR A 16 -12.76 -8.30 -0.76
C TYR A 16 -12.01 -9.45 -0.04
N LYS A 17 -12.62 -10.02 1.00
CA LYS A 17 -12.05 -11.15 1.75
C LYS A 17 -12.04 -12.43 0.91
N THR A 18 -12.97 -12.61 -0.01
CA THR A 18 -13.15 -13.86 -0.75
C THR A 18 -12.34 -13.89 -2.06
N ASN A 19 -12.30 -12.76 -2.77
CA ASN A 19 -11.68 -12.67 -4.10
C ASN A 19 -10.20 -12.27 -4.08
N THR A 20 -9.70 -11.70 -2.97
CA THR A 20 -8.33 -11.17 -2.94
C THR A 20 -7.31 -12.18 -2.38
N PRO A 21 -6.24 -12.50 -3.13
CA PRO A 21 -5.17 -13.38 -2.65
C PRO A 21 -4.44 -12.78 -1.44
N GLN A 22 -4.02 -13.63 -0.48
CA GLN A 22 -3.40 -13.21 0.79
C GLN A 22 -2.25 -12.21 0.63
N LYS A 23 -1.48 -12.32 -0.46
CA LYS A 23 -0.34 -11.43 -0.76
C LYS A 23 -0.76 -9.97 -0.93
N ILE A 24 -1.89 -9.71 -1.60
CA ILE A 24 -2.41 -8.37 -1.82
C ILE A 24 -3.03 -7.81 -0.53
N LYS A 25 -3.66 -8.66 0.31
CA LYS A 25 -4.18 -8.25 1.62
C LYS A 25 -3.09 -7.75 2.57
N ILE A 26 -1.91 -8.37 2.57
CA ILE A 26 -0.77 -7.95 3.39
C ILE A 26 -0.29 -6.56 2.95
N ILE A 27 -0.22 -6.31 1.64
CA ILE A 27 0.18 -5.01 1.09
C ILE A 27 -0.84 -3.93 1.45
N ASP A 28 -2.14 -4.25 1.35
CA ASP A 28 -3.23 -3.33 1.69
C ASP A 28 -3.23 -2.98 3.20
N ALA A 29 -3.03 -3.99 4.07
CA ALA A 29 -2.88 -3.79 5.51
C ALA A 29 -1.64 -2.93 5.87
N TYR A 30 -0.53 -3.14 5.16
CA TYR A 30 0.67 -2.32 5.31
C TYR A 30 0.46 -0.87 4.87
N LEU A 31 -0.22 -0.65 3.74
CA LEU A 31 -0.63 0.69 3.28
C LEU A 31 -1.48 1.42 4.32
N LEU A 32 -2.45 0.71 4.90
CA LEU A 32 -3.37 1.24 5.91
C LEU A 32 -2.61 1.61 7.20
N TYR A 33 -1.66 0.77 7.62
CA TYR A 33 -0.77 1.04 8.76
C TYR A 33 0.08 2.30 8.54
N ILE A 34 0.67 2.48 7.36
CA ILE A 34 1.45 3.67 7.03
C ILE A 34 0.58 4.93 7.05
N LEU A 35 -0.62 4.87 6.48
CA LEU A 35 -1.55 5.99 6.47
C LEU A 35 -1.94 6.43 7.89
N LEU A 36 -2.26 5.46 8.76
CA LEU A 36 -2.51 5.72 10.18
C LEU A 36 -1.29 6.30 10.88
N THR A 37 -0.09 5.78 10.60
CA THR A 37 1.16 6.30 11.16
C THR A 37 1.39 7.75 10.77
N GLY A 38 1.17 8.12 9.50
CA GLY A 38 1.30 9.50 9.01
C GLY A 38 0.28 10.46 9.64
N ILE A 39 -0.98 10.01 9.80
CA ILE A 39 -2.01 10.78 10.52
C ILE A 39 -1.61 10.99 11.98
N ASN A 40 -1.14 9.94 12.65
CA ASN A 40 -0.76 10.01 14.06
C ASN A 40 0.46 10.92 14.25
N GLN A 41 1.43 10.86 13.33
CA GLN A 41 2.56 11.78 13.26
C GLN A 41 2.07 13.23 13.10
N PHE A 42 1.16 13.48 12.16
CA PHE A 42 0.60 14.82 11.94
C PHE A 42 -0.12 15.34 13.19
N LEU A 43 -0.94 14.51 13.84
CA LEU A 43 -1.65 14.85 15.06
C LEU A 43 -0.69 15.19 16.21
N TYR A 44 0.38 14.41 16.37
CA TYR A 44 1.41 14.65 17.38
C TYR A 44 2.15 15.98 17.13
N CYS A 45 2.46 16.28 15.88
CA CYS A 45 3.09 17.55 15.47
C CYS A 45 2.17 18.75 15.75
N CYS A 46 0.87 18.61 15.49
CA CYS A 46 -0.13 19.64 15.79
C CYS A 46 -0.33 19.88 17.29
N LEU A 47 -0.24 18.85 18.14
CA LEU A 47 -0.49 18.93 19.58
C LEU A 47 0.75 19.38 20.39
N VAL A 48 1.93 18.86 20.06
CA VAL A 48 3.18 19.07 20.82
C VAL A 48 4.06 20.18 20.20
N GLY A 49 3.84 20.53 18.93
CA GLY A 49 4.59 21.55 18.21
C GLY A 49 5.72 21.01 17.33
N THR A 50 6.25 21.86 16.44
CA THR A 50 7.17 21.52 15.33
C THR A 50 8.65 21.47 15.72
N PHE A 51 8.98 21.16 16.98
CA PHE A 51 10.37 21.04 17.45
C PHE A 51 10.73 19.55 17.58
N PRO A 52 11.53 18.92 16.69
CA PRO A 52 12.25 19.42 15.51
C PRO A 52 11.57 19.11 14.16
N PHE A 53 11.25 20.14 13.38
CA PHE A 53 10.54 20.06 12.10
C PHE A 53 11.19 19.13 11.08
N ASN A 54 12.52 19.10 11.04
CA ASN A 54 13.27 18.34 10.05
C ASN A 54 13.15 16.81 10.27
N SER A 55 13.15 16.35 11.52
CA SER A 55 12.97 14.92 11.84
C SER A 55 11.53 14.46 11.66
N PHE A 56 10.56 15.34 11.94
CA PHE A 56 9.15 15.08 11.62
C PHE A 56 8.95 14.93 10.11
N LEU A 57 9.48 15.88 9.33
CA LEU A 57 9.38 15.89 7.89
C LEU A 57 10.07 14.66 7.28
N SER A 58 11.27 14.29 7.74
CA SER A 58 11.95 13.09 7.24
C SER A 58 11.20 11.80 7.57
N GLY A 59 10.62 11.69 8.78
CA GLY A 59 9.82 10.53 9.18
C GLY A 59 8.52 10.41 8.39
N PHE A 60 7.85 11.54 8.12
CA PHE A 60 6.65 11.59 7.30
C PHE A 60 6.94 11.23 5.85
N ILE A 61 7.94 11.86 5.23
CA ILE A 61 8.32 11.61 3.83
C ILE A 61 8.81 10.17 3.65
N SER A 62 9.55 9.60 4.61
CA SER A 62 9.93 8.19 4.55
C SER A 62 8.73 7.25 4.56
N SER A 63 7.71 7.56 5.35
CA SER A 63 6.46 6.79 5.40
C SER A 63 5.72 6.86 4.05
N VAL A 64 5.62 8.06 3.46
CA VAL A 64 5.04 8.26 2.12
C VAL A 64 5.84 7.53 1.03
N ALA A 65 7.18 7.55 1.09
CA ALA A 65 8.02 6.83 0.13
C ALA A 65 7.81 5.32 0.20
N SER A 66 7.75 4.74 1.41
CA SER A 66 7.42 3.32 1.62
C SER A 66 6.03 2.94 1.11
N PHE A 67 5.05 3.84 1.24
CA PHE A 67 3.71 3.66 0.68
C PHE A 67 3.74 3.59 -0.85
N VAL A 68 4.39 4.55 -1.51
CA VAL A 68 4.51 4.59 -2.97
C VAL A 68 5.19 3.33 -3.49
N LEU A 69 6.28 2.89 -2.85
CA LEU A 69 6.96 1.64 -3.20
C LEU A 69 6.04 0.42 -3.02
N GLY A 70 5.24 0.37 -1.94
CA GLY A 70 4.26 -0.69 -1.73
C GLY A 70 3.17 -0.73 -2.81
N VAL A 71 2.69 0.43 -3.27
CA VAL A 71 1.74 0.53 -4.39
C VAL A 71 2.38 0.08 -5.70
N CYS A 72 3.62 0.51 -5.98
CA CYS A 72 4.37 0.05 -7.14
C CYS A 72 4.56 -1.47 -7.13
N LEU A 73 4.87 -2.05 -5.97
CA LEU A 73 4.99 -3.50 -5.81
C LEU A 73 3.65 -4.21 -5.98
N ARG A 74 2.54 -3.64 -5.49
CA ARG A 74 1.19 -4.17 -5.75
C ARG A 74 0.88 -4.22 -7.25
N LEU A 75 1.24 -3.17 -7.99
CA LEU A 75 1.05 -3.10 -9.44
C LEU A 75 1.93 -4.13 -10.17
N GLN A 76 3.17 -4.35 -9.71
CA GLN A 76 4.09 -5.33 -10.30
C GLN A 76 3.70 -6.79 -10.00
N VAL A 77 3.16 -7.05 -8.82
CA VAL A 77 2.76 -8.39 -8.36
C VAL A 77 1.38 -8.80 -8.89
N ASN A 78 0.62 -7.86 -9.48
CA ASN A 78 -0.65 -8.18 -10.12
C ASN A 78 -0.43 -9.03 -11.39
N PRO A 79 -0.91 -10.28 -11.46
CA PRO A 79 -0.65 -11.21 -12.56
C PRO A 79 -1.10 -10.71 -13.95
N LEU A 80 -2.04 -9.76 -13.98
CA LEU A 80 -2.57 -9.13 -15.20
C LEU A 80 -1.55 -8.18 -15.86
N ASN A 81 -0.54 -7.71 -15.11
CA ASN A 81 0.52 -6.83 -15.59
C ASN A 81 1.88 -7.56 -15.75
N THR A 82 1.97 -8.83 -15.31
CA THR A 82 3.20 -9.62 -15.34
C THR A 82 3.66 -9.93 -16.76
N SER A 83 2.75 -10.02 -17.73
CA SER A 83 3.09 -10.17 -19.16
C SER A 83 3.92 -9.00 -19.69
N HIS A 84 3.63 -7.77 -19.25
CA HIS A 84 4.30 -6.56 -19.72
C HIS A 84 5.63 -6.27 -19.00
N LEU A 85 5.78 -6.77 -17.76
CA LEU A 85 7.04 -6.64 -16.98
C LEU A 85 8.05 -7.73 -17.32
N CYS A 86 7.58 -8.92 -17.74
CA CYS A 86 8.43 -9.98 -18.28
C CYS A 86 9.22 -9.48 -19.51
N GLU A 87 8.59 -8.67 -20.36
CA GLU A 87 9.24 -8.05 -21.52
C GLU A 87 10.28 -6.99 -21.14
N MET A 88 10.16 -6.36 -19.96
CA MET A 88 11.11 -5.36 -19.47
C MET A 88 12.32 -5.96 -18.72
N THR A 89 12.30 -7.27 -18.39
CA THR A 89 13.45 -7.97 -17.80
C THR A 89 13.92 -9.16 -18.65
N PRO A 90 14.38 -8.93 -19.90
CA PRO A 90 14.96 -9.99 -20.73
C PRO A 90 16.30 -10.52 -20.18
N GLN A 91 16.99 -9.76 -19.31
CA GLN A 91 18.34 -10.06 -18.83
C GLN A 91 18.38 -11.09 -17.68
N VAL A 92 17.33 -11.16 -16.85
CA VAL A 92 17.34 -12.01 -15.63
C VAL A 92 16.87 -13.43 -15.91
N SER A 93 16.01 -13.62 -16.92
CA SER A 93 15.54 -14.94 -17.34
C SER A 93 16.59 -15.75 -18.09
N ASN A 94 17.57 -15.10 -18.73
CA ASN A 94 18.59 -15.79 -19.54
C ASN A 94 19.68 -16.46 -18.68
N ILE A 95 19.90 -16.00 -17.44
CA ILE A 95 20.91 -16.53 -16.52
C ILE A 95 20.44 -17.84 -15.85
N TYR A 96 19.13 -18.07 -15.72
CA TYR A 96 18.57 -19.31 -15.16
C TYR A 96 18.40 -20.44 -16.19
N PHE A 97 18.64 -20.17 -17.48
CA PHE A 97 18.45 -21.12 -18.58
C PHE A 97 19.76 -21.44 -19.34
N LYS A 98 20.92 -21.19 -18.73
CA LYS A 98 22.25 -21.54 -19.27
C LYS A 98 22.92 -22.59 -18.39
#